data_AF-A0A1H1W370-F1
#
_entry.id   AF-A0A1H1W370-F1
#
_cell.length_a   1.000
_cell.length_b   1.000
_cell.length_c   1.000
_cell.angle_alpha   90.00
_cell.angle_beta   90.00
_cell.angle_gamma   90.00
#
_symmetry.space_group_name_H-M   'P 1'
#
loop_
_entity.id
_entity.type
_entity.pdbx_description
1 polymer ?
#
loop_
_entity_poly.entity_id
_entity_poly.type
_entity_poly.pdbx_seq_one_letter_code
_entity_poly.pdbx_strand_id
1 'polypeptide(L)' 'MPLNTDKIDDAALALLYLTLHDGNRAWKGFDWDVLGRLHDKGMIGNPAGKVKSVVFTQEGLERAKALFGALFEG' A
#
# COMPACT_ATOMS: atom_id res chain seq x y z
N MET A 1 -22.61 11.21 -0.85
CA MET A 1 -21.33 11.81 -1.30
C MET A 1 -20.51 10.72 -1.95
N PRO A 2 -19.86 10.98 -3.09
CA PRO A 2 -18.92 10.02 -3.67
C PRO A 2 -17.70 9.85 -2.76
N LEU A 3 -17.25 8.62 -2.59
CA LEU A 3 -16.04 8.27 -1.85
C LEU A 3 -14.81 8.74 -2.64
N ASN A 4 -13.83 9.38 -1.99
CA ASN A 4 -12.54 9.68 -2.64
C ASN A 4 -11.62 8.48 -2.49
N THR A 5 -11.57 7.62 -3.50
CA THR A 5 -10.75 6.42 -3.52
C THR A 5 -9.26 6.73 -3.49
N ASP A 6 -8.80 7.84 -4.05
CA ASP A 6 -7.38 8.19 -4.07
C ASP A 6 -6.85 8.46 -2.66
N LYS A 7 -7.62 9.15 -1.82
CA LYS A 7 -7.25 9.35 -0.41
C LYS A 7 -7.22 8.04 0.38
N ILE A 8 -8.12 7.11 0.07
CA ILE A 8 -8.15 5.79 0.70
C ILE A 8 -6.93 4.97 0.28
N ASP A 9 -6.59 5.00 -1.00
CA ASP A 9 -5.43 4.30 -1.54
C ASP A 9 -4.13 4.87 -0.95
N ASP A 10 -3.99 6.20 -0.86
CA ASP A 10 -2.83 6.84 -0.22
C ASP A 10 -2.71 6.42 1.26
N ALA A 11 -3.80 6.44 2.01
CA ALA A 11 -3.79 6.01 3.42
C ALA A 11 -3.47 4.51 3.57
N ALA A 12 -4.01 3.65 2.71
CA ALA A 12 -3.71 2.23 2.73
C ALA A 12 -2.26 1.93 2.34
N LEU A 13 -1.72 2.67 1.36
CA LEU A 13 -0.31 2.54 0.96
C LEU A 13 0.62 2.95 2.10
N ALA A 14 0.31 4.03 2.82
CA ALA A 14 1.02 4.42 4.03
C ALA A 14 0.93 3.34 5.13
N LEU A 15 -0.26 2.78 5.38
CA LEU A 15 -0.42 1.74 6.39
C LEU A 15 0.23 0.40 6.00
N LEU A 16 0.39 0.09 4.71
CA LEU A 16 1.21 -1.05 4.28
C LEU A 16 2.67 -0.86 4.73
N TYR A 17 3.21 0.37 4.66
CA TYR A 17 4.57 0.68 5.09
C TYR A 17 4.80 0.41 6.59
N LEU A 18 3.78 0.62 7.43
CA LEU A 18 3.83 0.24 8.86
C LEU A 18 4.17 -1.24 9.08
N THR A 19 3.83 -2.09 8.11
CA THR A 19 4.05 -3.55 8.16
C THR A 19 5.24 -4.02 7.31
N LEU A 20 6.11 -3.09 6.89
CA LEU A 20 7.26 -3.38 6.05
C LEU A 20 8.20 -4.38 6.73
N HIS A 21 8.59 -5.40 5.98
CA HIS A 21 9.55 -6.43 6.34
C HIS A 21 10.30 -6.88 5.08
N ASP A 22 11.39 -7.62 5.27
CA ASP A 22 12.23 -8.17 4.19
C ASP A 22 12.64 -7.12 3.12
N GLY A 23 12.82 -5.86 3.54
CA GLY A 23 13.22 -4.73 2.70
C GLY A 23 12.12 -4.13 1.82
N ASN A 24 11.22 -4.94 1.25
CA ASN A 24 10.18 -4.46 0.32
C ASN A 24 8.84 -5.20 0.41
N ARG A 25 8.59 -5.97 1.47
CA ARG A 25 7.35 -6.74 1.65
C ARG A 25 6.47 -6.15 2.74
N ALA A 26 5.16 -6.24 2.60
CA ALA A 26 4.20 -5.78 3.60
C ALA A 26 3.06 -6.80 3.77
N TRP A 27 2.43 -6.84 4.94
CA TRP A 27 1.28 -7.70 5.19
C TRP A 27 0.05 -7.14 4.45
N LYS A 28 -0.55 -7.93 3.54
CA LYS A 28 -1.66 -7.47 2.68
C LYS A 28 -3.03 -7.57 3.35
N GLY A 29 -3.12 -7.33 4.66
CA GLY A 29 -4.35 -7.44 5.44
C GLY A 29 -5.35 -6.29 5.24
N PHE A 30 -5.51 -5.81 4.00
CA PHE A 30 -6.38 -4.70 3.62
C PHE A 30 -7.51 -5.18 2.72
N ASP A 31 -8.49 -4.29 2.50
CA ASP A 31 -9.57 -4.52 1.54
C ASP A 31 -9.03 -4.87 0.13
N TRP A 32 -9.65 -5.85 -0.51
CA TRP A 32 -9.18 -6.38 -1.79
C TRP A 32 -9.27 -5.37 -2.93
N ASP A 33 -10.29 -4.51 -2.94
CA ASP A 33 -10.45 -3.51 -3.99
C ASP A 33 -9.40 -2.40 -3.86
N VAL A 34 -9.02 -2.05 -2.62
CA VAL A 34 -7.91 -1.11 -2.36
C VAL A 34 -6.59 -1.68 -2.86
N LEU A 35 -6.28 -2.94 -2.51
CA LEU A 35 -5.06 -3.59 -2.97
C LEU A 35 -5.03 -3.76 -4.50
N GLY A 36 -6.19 -4.05 -5.11
CA GLY A 36 -6.36 -4.08 -6.56
C GLY A 36 -6.00 -2.74 -7.20
N ARG A 37 -6.57 -1.64 -6.72
CA ARG A 37 -6.24 -0.29 -7.22
C ARG A 37 -4.77 0.08 -7.02
N LEU A 38 -4.17 -0.29 -5.89
CA LEU A 38 -2.74 -0.05 -5.66
C LEU A 38 -1.84 -0.85 -6.62
N HIS A 39 -2.24 -2.07 -6.96
CA HIS A 39 -1.57 -2.87 -7.99
C HIS A 39 -1.75 -2.26 -9.38
N ASP A 40 -2.97 -1.84 -9.74
CA ASP A 40 -3.26 -1.21 -11.03
C ASP A 40 -2.52 0.12 -11.19
N LYS A 41 -2.28 0.84 -10.08
CA LYS A 41 -1.44 2.04 -10.00
C LYS A 41 0.07 1.73 -10.01
N GLY A 42 0.49 0.46 -10.00
CA GLY A 42 1.89 0.05 -10.02
C GLY A 42 2.64 0.27 -8.69
N MET A 43 1.93 0.43 -7.57
CA MET A 43 2.55 0.66 -6.25
C MET A 43 2.99 -0.65 -5.58
N ILE A 44 2.25 -1.73 -5.84
CA ILE A 44 2.54 -3.06 -5.30
C ILE A 44 2.43 -4.11 -6.40
N GLY A 45 3.09 -5.26 -6.21
CA GLY A 45 2.87 -6.44 -7.02
C GLY A 45 1.48 -7.05 -6.81
N ASN A 46 1.09 -8.01 -7.66
CA ASN A 46 -0.24 -8.60 -7.65
C ASN A 46 -0.58 -9.19 -6.26
N PRO A 47 -1.62 -8.67 -5.57
CA PRO A 47 -2.01 -9.14 -4.25
C PRO A 47 -2.74 -10.49 -4.28
N ALA A 48 -3.16 -10.99 -5.44
CA ALA A 48 -3.90 -12.24 -5.54
C ALA A 48 -3.07 -13.46 -5.09
N GLY A 49 -3.74 -14.42 -4.43
CA GLY A 49 -3.14 -15.71 -4.06
C GLY A 49 -2.98 -15.91 -2.55
N LYS A 50 -2.35 -17.04 -2.19
CA LYS A 50 -2.28 -17.57 -0.81
C LYS A 50 -1.21 -16.92 0.07
N VAL A 51 -0.26 -16.19 -0.51
CA VAL A 51 0.81 -15.50 0.23
C VAL A 51 0.20 -14.35 1.03
N LYS A 52 0.55 -14.23 2.32
CA LYS A 52 -0.01 -13.22 3.24
C LYS A 52 0.59 -11.82 3.08
N SER A 53 1.59 -11.67 2.22
CA SER A 53 2.27 -10.41 1.94
C SER A 53 2.17 -10.00 0.48
N VAL A 54 2.40 -8.72 0.23
CA VAL A 54 2.61 -8.08 -1.07
C VAL A 54 4.03 -7.52 -1.12
N VAL A 55 4.54 -7.37 -2.33
CA VAL A 55 5.85 -6.74 -2.59
C VAL A 55 5.58 -5.32 -3.09
N PHE A 56 6.25 -4.31 -2.53
CA PHE A 56 6.26 -2.98 -3.10
C PHE A 56 7.07 -2.94 -4.40
N THR A 57 6.62 -2.14 -5.36
CA THR A 57 7.53 -1.66 -6.41
C THR A 57 8.49 -0.62 -5.82
N GLN A 58 9.54 -0.27 -6.54
CA GLN A 58 10.46 0.78 -6.09
C GLN A 58 9.71 2.11 -5.86
N GLU A 59 8.85 2.49 -6.81
CA GLU A 59 8.03 3.71 -6.72
C GLU A 59 7.05 3.63 -5.55
N GLY A 60 6.37 2.49 -5.39
CA GLY A 60 5.40 2.30 -4.32
C GLY A 60 6.01 2.36 -2.93
N LEU A 61 7.23 1.83 -2.74
CA LEU A 61 7.91 1.90 -1.44
C LEU A 61 8.28 3.35 -1.06
N GLU A 62 8.85 4.11 -2.00
CA GLU A 62 9.19 5.52 -1.78
C GLU A 62 7.94 6.35 -1.49
N ARG A 63 6.87 6.13 -2.27
CA ARG A 63 5.58 6.80 -2.07
C ARG A 63 4.95 6.44 -0.73
N ALA A 64 4.97 5.17 -0.35
CA ALA A 64 4.42 4.69 0.92
C ALA A 64 5.13 5.34 2.12
N LYS A 65 6.47 5.42 2.08
CA LYS A 65 7.27 6.08 3.11
C LYS A 65 6.95 7.58 3.21
N ALA A 66 6.87 8.28 2.08
CA ALA A 66 6.54 9.70 2.06
C ALA A 66 5.13 9.98 2.61
N LEU A 67 4.14 9.16 2.24
CA LEU A 67 2.78 9.26 2.75
C LEU A 67 2.70 8.94 4.24
N PHE A 68 3.42 7.93 4.71
CA PHE A 68 3.48 7.59 6.13
C PHE A 68 4.00 8.76 6.96
N GLY A 69 5.11 9.38 6.53
CA GLY A 69 5.64 10.57 7.18
C GLY A 69 4.66 11.74 7.17
N ALA A 70 4.01 12.01 6.03
CA ALA A 70 3.05 13.10 5.91
C ALA A 70 1.75 12.92 6.73
N LEU A 71 1.32 11.67 6.96
CA LEU A 71 0.05 11.36 7.62
C LEU A 71 0.19 11.06 9.10
N PHE A 72 1.32 10.50 9.55
CA PHE A 72 1.43 9.88 10.88
C PHE A 72 2.69 10.26 11.66
N GLU A 73 3.69 10.88 11.05
CA GLU A 73 4.89 11.36 11.75
C GLU A 73 4.77 12.86 12.05
N GLY A 74 5.37 13.31 13.15
CA GLY A 74 5.35 14.70 13.64
C GLY A 74 6.65 15.08 14.32
#